data_AF-A0A016WT55-F1
#
_entry.id   AF-A0A016WT55-F1
#
_cell.length_a   1.000
_cell.length_b   1.000
_cell.length_c   1.000
_cell.angle_alpha   90.00
_cell.angle_beta   90.00
_cell.angle_gamma   90.00
#
_symmetry.space_group_name_H-M   'P 1'
#
loop_
_entity.id
_entity.type
_entity.pdbx_description
1 polymer ?
#
loop_
_entity_poly.entity_id
_entity_poly.type
_entity_poly.pdbx_seq_one_letter_code
_entity_poly.pdbx_strand_id
1 'polypeptide(L)'
;MTDVEWPAQRNSCESIDALLLLRHKLFYKTLKSFGRALRHVHVDFGIWTVFFRILLIFHMYHLARSDTPCSLLFYTLECSWSFYPLTTCIIGFILIQAAFAAERITATCRLGRYERRGKYLGPIMAAAVLILSILCVRWGLDTTDPNELQYQCAGIPVSTKERMISIYSVMFVIDVSSVAAFAYCFYYNKKKLHSGRFQLDLRYEIQENLKVIRILLPVVVAHFLFFGFFIAGSIFIRQIRLRMSAKAYGIAVLGIYIIPHYILVMCALIYGILRQESRANSKFRKAIAQRPAAKQEGETYFDSLRKQWSEKL
;
A
#
# COMPACT_ATOMS: atom_id res chain seq x y z
N MET A 1 -6.64 -7.23 61.67
CA MET A 1 -7.47 -6.12 61.16
C MET A 1 -7.09 -5.93 59.70
N THR A 2 -7.99 -6.40 58.81
CA THR A 2 -8.01 -6.26 57.34
C THR A 2 -6.76 -6.68 56.55
N ASP A 3 -6.78 -7.93 56.09
CA ASP A 3 -6.07 -8.40 54.90
C ASP A 3 -6.46 -7.54 53.69
N VAL A 4 -5.47 -6.90 53.05
CA VAL A 4 -5.63 -6.23 51.76
C VAL A 4 -5.12 -7.16 50.68
N GLU A 5 -6.02 -7.99 50.16
CA GLU A 5 -5.84 -8.75 48.93
C GLU A 5 -5.67 -7.78 47.74
N TRP A 6 -4.47 -7.77 47.13
CA TRP A 6 -4.22 -7.21 45.78
C TRP A 6 -3.97 -8.28 44.68
N PRO A 7 -4.86 -9.27 44.45
CA PRO A 7 -4.76 -10.15 43.29
C PRO A 7 -5.38 -9.55 42.00
N ALA A 8 -6.24 -8.52 42.10
CA ALA A 8 -7.01 -8.02 40.94
C ALA A 8 -6.19 -7.19 39.93
N GLN A 9 -5.17 -6.44 40.37
CA GLN A 9 -4.41 -5.55 39.50
C GLN A 9 -3.34 -6.29 38.66
N ARG A 10 -2.80 -7.40 39.20
CA ARG A 10 -1.80 -8.25 38.54
C ARG A 10 -2.41 -9.02 37.36
N ASN A 11 -3.62 -9.55 37.54
CA ASN A 11 -4.37 -10.24 36.49
C ASN A 11 -4.85 -9.29 35.38
N SER A 12 -5.12 -8.01 35.69
CA SER A 12 -5.48 -6.99 34.70
C SER A 12 -4.30 -6.62 33.79
N CYS A 13 -3.09 -6.45 34.34
CA CYS A 13 -1.89 -6.14 33.55
C CYS A 13 -1.46 -7.32 32.65
N GLU A 14 -1.48 -8.56 33.17
CA GLU A 14 -1.15 -9.75 32.37
C GLU A 14 -2.19 -10.04 31.29
N SER A 15 -3.48 -9.77 31.55
CA SER A 15 -4.56 -9.86 30.57
C SER A 15 -4.40 -8.83 29.44
N ILE A 16 -4.07 -7.57 29.78
CA ILE A 16 -3.85 -6.50 28.80
C ILE A 16 -2.61 -6.77 27.95
N ASP A 17 -1.50 -7.23 28.56
CA ASP A 17 -0.29 -7.62 27.83
C ASP A 17 -0.51 -8.84 26.93
N ALA A 18 -1.31 -9.83 27.37
CA ALA A 18 -1.70 -10.97 26.55
C ALA A 18 -2.61 -10.59 25.38
N LEU A 19 -3.56 -9.66 25.59
CA LEU A 19 -4.44 -9.12 24.55
C LEU A 19 -3.65 -8.26 23.55
N LEU A 20 -2.72 -7.43 24.03
CA LEU A 20 -1.77 -6.66 23.22
C LEU A 20 -0.88 -7.58 22.39
N LEU A 21 -0.36 -8.65 22.98
CA LEU A 21 0.41 -9.68 22.27
C LEU A 21 -0.45 -10.43 21.25
N LEU A 22 -1.71 -10.73 21.54
CA LEU A 22 -2.63 -11.38 20.59
C LEU A 22 -2.98 -10.46 19.41
N ARG A 23 -3.23 -9.17 19.69
CA ARG A 23 -3.67 -8.15 18.72
C ARG A 23 -2.51 -7.70 17.83
N HIS A 24 -1.32 -7.52 18.40
CA HIS A 24 -0.07 -7.35 17.66
C HIS A 24 0.31 -8.63 16.89
N LYS A 25 0.07 -9.83 17.44
CA LYS A 25 0.22 -11.09 16.68
C LYS A 25 -0.76 -11.18 15.53
N LEU A 26 -2.02 -10.73 15.66
CA LEU A 26 -3.01 -10.80 14.59
C LEU A 26 -2.68 -9.82 13.46
N PHE A 27 -2.40 -8.56 13.80
CA PHE A 27 -1.92 -7.55 12.85
C PHE A 27 -0.63 -8.00 12.16
N TYR A 28 0.36 -8.49 12.93
CA TYR A 28 1.61 -9.02 12.37
C TYR A 28 1.40 -10.31 11.58
N LYS A 29 0.44 -11.18 11.92
CA LYS A 29 0.14 -12.41 11.19
C LYS A 29 -0.57 -12.09 9.87
N THR A 30 -1.44 -11.08 9.84
CA THR A 30 -2.02 -10.53 8.61
C THR A 30 -0.94 -9.86 7.77
N LEU A 31 -0.08 -9.02 8.35
CA LEU A 31 1.05 -8.36 7.67
C LEU A 31 2.11 -9.35 7.18
N LYS A 32 2.32 -10.47 7.88
CA LYS A 32 3.26 -11.56 7.54
C LYS A 32 2.65 -12.55 6.55
N SER A 33 1.33 -12.75 6.57
CA SER A 33 0.60 -13.49 5.53
C SER A 33 0.64 -12.68 4.23
N PHE A 34 0.31 -11.39 4.33
CA PHE A 34 0.46 -10.41 3.26
C PHE A 34 1.92 -10.39 2.78
N GLY A 35 2.91 -10.27 3.66
CA GLY A 35 4.34 -10.26 3.30
C GLY A 35 4.93 -11.60 2.82
N ARG A 36 4.27 -12.75 3.05
CA ARG A 36 4.65 -14.03 2.43
C ARG A 36 4.06 -14.16 1.05
N ALA A 37 2.78 -13.81 0.87
CA ALA A 37 2.15 -13.68 -0.44
C ALA A 37 2.91 -12.64 -1.29
N LEU A 38 3.27 -11.50 -0.68
CA LEU A 38 4.04 -10.43 -1.30
C LEU A 38 5.42 -10.88 -1.73
N ARG A 39 6.03 -11.90 -1.08
CA ARG A 39 7.36 -12.38 -1.45
C ARG A 39 7.33 -13.20 -2.75
N HIS A 40 6.31 -14.03 -2.93
CA HIS A 40 6.06 -14.72 -4.20
C HIS A 40 5.65 -13.71 -5.29
N VAL A 41 4.72 -12.81 -4.94
CA VAL A 41 4.31 -11.70 -5.79
C VAL A 41 5.50 -10.80 -6.17
N HIS A 42 6.47 -10.53 -5.29
CA HIS A 42 7.67 -9.73 -5.64
C HIS A 42 8.59 -10.44 -6.63
N VAL A 43 8.71 -11.76 -6.58
CA VAL A 43 9.50 -12.53 -7.55
C VAL A 43 8.78 -12.52 -8.89
N ASP A 44 7.47 -12.79 -8.91
CA ASP A 44 6.66 -12.78 -10.13
C ASP A 44 6.63 -11.37 -10.74
N PHE A 45 6.35 -10.32 -9.96
CA PHE A 45 6.41 -8.93 -10.41
C PHE A 45 7.84 -8.52 -10.82
N GLY A 46 8.87 -9.05 -10.17
CA GLY A 46 10.27 -8.85 -10.56
C GLY A 46 10.55 -9.40 -11.96
N ILE A 47 10.10 -10.62 -12.24
CA ILE A 47 10.23 -11.26 -13.56
C ILE A 47 9.45 -10.46 -14.62
N TRP A 48 8.20 -10.10 -14.34
CA TRP A 48 7.37 -9.30 -15.23
C TRP A 48 7.98 -7.91 -15.49
N THR A 49 8.53 -7.24 -14.47
CA THR A 49 9.17 -5.93 -14.64
C THR A 49 10.44 -5.99 -15.47
N VAL A 50 11.26 -7.03 -15.31
CA VAL A 50 12.43 -7.28 -16.18
C VAL A 50 11.99 -7.52 -17.61
N PHE A 51 10.98 -8.36 -17.83
CA PHE A 51 10.42 -8.65 -19.14
C PHE A 51 9.87 -7.39 -19.84
N PHE A 52 9.05 -6.59 -19.15
CA PHE A 52 8.54 -5.32 -19.68
C PHE A 52 9.66 -4.31 -19.97
N ARG A 53 10.74 -4.29 -19.20
CA ARG A 53 11.91 -3.45 -19.49
C ARG A 53 12.65 -3.90 -20.74
N ILE A 54 12.86 -5.20 -20.92
CA ILE A 54 13.51 -5.74 -22.13
C ILE A 54 12.68 -5.37 -23.36
N LEU A 55 11.36 -5.54 -23.30
CA LEU A 55 10.44 -5.11 -24.37
C LEU A 55 10.48 -3.61 -24.61
N LEU A 56 10.52 -2.80 -23.54
CA LEU A 56 10.61 -1.34 -23.64
C LEU A 56 11.90 -0.91 -24.36
N ILE A 57 13.05 -1.48 -23.96
CA ILE A 57 14.35 -1.19 -24.57
C ILE A 57 14.39 -1.66 -26.02
N PHE A 58 13.84 -2.85 -26.30
CA PHE A 58 13.73 -3.39 -27.65
C PHE A 58 12.91 -2.48 -28.56
N HIS A 59 11.75 -2.01 -28.10
CA HIS A 59 10.90 -1.07 -28.83
C HIS A 59 11.59 0.29 -28.99
N MET A 60 12.23 0.83 -27.95
CA MET A 60 12.98 2.10 -28.03
C MET A 60 14.10 2.02 -29.07
N TYR A 61 14.86 0.93 -29.06
CA TYR A 61 15.97 0.71 -29.98
C TYR A 61 15.49 0.61 -31.43
N HIS A 62 14.43 -0.17 -31.69
CA HIS A 62 13.87 -0.29 -33.04
C HIS A 62 13.25 1.03 -33.52
N LEU A 63 12.52 1.73 -32.66
CA LEU A 63 11.88 3.00 -33.02
C LEU A 63 12.91 4.11 -33.28
N ALA A 64 14.04 4.10 -32.57
CA ALA A 64 15.14 5.04 -32.81
C ALA A 64 15.85 4.78 -34.14
N ARG A 65 16.07 3.50 -34.48
CA ARG A 65 16.87 3.08 -35.64
C ARG A 65 16.08 2.88 -36.93
N SER A 66 14.74 2.79 -36.90
CA SER A 66 13.97 2.62 -38.12
C SER A 66 13.86 3.95 -38.89
N ASP A 67 14.34 3.94 -40.13
CA ASP A 67 14.22 5.05 -41.08
C ASP A 67 12.86 5.02 -41.79
N THR A 68 12.22 3.85 -41.87
CA THR A 68 10.85 3.69 -42.34
C THR A 68 9.88 3.43 -41.17
N PRO A 69 8.72 4.11 -41.13
CA PRO A 69 7.72 3.92 -40.07
C PRO A 69 7.01 2.57 -40.12
N CYS A 70 7.25 1.77 -41.16
CA CYS A 70 6.52 0.53 -41.44
C CYS A 70 7.21 -0.75 -40.94
N SER A 71 8.45 -0.70 -40.46
CA SER A 71 9.21 -1.91 -40.12
C SER A 71 8.84 -2.53 -38.76
N LEU A 72 8.04 -1.84 -37.93
CA LEU A 72 7.64 -2.32 -36.61
C LEU A 72 6.22 -1.84 -36.27
N LEU A 73 5.23 -2.44 -36.91
CA LEU A 73 3.82 -2.25 -36.61
C LEU A 73 3.27 -3.57 -36.06
N PHE A 74 2.65 -3.51 -34.89
CA PHE A 74 1.97 -4.63 -34.27
C PHE A 74 0.48 -4.43 -34.37
N TYR A 75 -0.26 -5.52 -34.58
CA TYR A 75 -1.71 -5.46 -34.43
C TYR A 75 -2.08 -5.34 -32.97
N THR A 76 -3.14 -4.58 -32.70
CA THR A 76 -3.63 -4.41 -31.32
C THR A 76 -4.00 -5.73 -30.67
N LEU A 77 -4.53 -6.69 -31.45
CA LEU A 77 -4.81 -8.04 -30.95
C LEU A 77 -3.54 -8.77 -30.46
N GLU A 78 -2.42 -8.64 -31.19
CA GLU A 78 -1.13 -9.26 -30.83
C GLU A 78 -0.56 -8.65 -29.54
N CYS A 79 -0.88 -7.40 -29.24
CA CYS A 79 -0.45 -6.69 -28.03
C CYS A 79 -1.43 -6.83 -26.84
N SER A 80 -2.58 -7.47 -27.02
CA SER A 80 -3.65 -7.54 -26.01
C SER A 80 -3.22 -8.18 -24.70
N TRP A 81 -2.37 -9.21 -24.77
CA TRP A 81 -1.82 -9.87 -23.59
C TRP A 81 -0.98 -8.93 -22.70
N SER A 82 -0.49 -7.80 -23.24
CA SER A 82 0.32 -6.82 -22.51
C SER A 82 -0.57 -5.75 -21.87
N PHE A 83 -1.35 -5.03 -22.67
CA PHE A 83 -2.03 -3.82 -22.17
C PHE A 83 -3.24 -4.12 -21.26
N TYR A 84 -3.97 -5.23 -21.43
CA TYR A 84 -5.08 -5.61 -20.55
C TYR A 84 -4.64 -5.85 -19.10
N PRO A 85 -3.72 -6.79 -18.81
CA PRO A 85 -3.29 -7.03 -17.43
C PRO A 85 -2.55 -5.83 -16.86
N LEU A 86 -1.72 -5.17 -17.66
CA LEU A 86 -1.01 -3.96 -17.24
C LEU A 86 -1.98 -2.86 -16.78
N THR A 87 -2.98 -2.52 -17.60
CA THR A 87 -3.98 -1.49 -17.26
C THR A 87 -4.80 -1.91 -16.04
N THR A 88 -5.10 -3.20 -15.90
CA THR A 88 -5.80 -3.74 -14.72
C THR A 88 -4.98 -3.55 -13.45
N CYS A 89 -3.69 -3.88 -13.49
CA CYS A 89 -2.78 -3.66 -12.37
C CYS A 89 -2.70 -2.18 -12.00
N ILE A 90 -2.56 -1.30 -12.99
CA ILE A 90 -2.49 0.16 -12.79
C ILE A 90 -3.74 0.67 -12.06
N ILE A 91 -4.93 0.37 -12.59
CA ILE A 91 -6.20 0.80 -11.98
C ILE A 91 -6.37 0.15 -10.60
N GLY A 92 -6.00 -1.12 -10.45
CA GLY A 92 -6.02 -1.82 -9.17
C GLY A 92 -5.15 -1.16 -8.09
N PHE A 93 -3.97 -0.64 -8.46
CA PHE A 93 -3.08 0.08 -7.53
C PHE A 93 -3.71 1.39 -7.01
N ILE A 94 -4.43 2.11 -7.85
CA ILE A 94 -5.12 3.35 -7.44
C ILE A 94 -6.31 3.02 -6.55
N LEU A 95 -7.09 2.01 -6.93
CA LEU A 95 -8.25 1.57 -6.17
C LEU A 95 -7.86 0.99 -4.81
N ILE A 96 -6.76 0.25 -4.69
CA ILE A 96 -6.27 -0.23 -3.37
C ILE A 96 -5.81 0.95 -2.51
N GLN A 97 -5.19 1.98 -3.09
CA GLN A 97 -4.83 3.20 -2.38
C GLN A 97 -6.07 3.93 -1.84
N ALA A 98 -7.11 4.07 -2.66
CA ALA A 98 -8.41 4.60 -2.23
C ALA A 98 -9.05 3.74 -1.14
N ALA A 99 -8.95 2.41 -1.25
CA ALA A 99 -9.45 1.50 -0.24
C ALA A 99 -8.71 1.68 1.09
N PHE A 100 -7.39 1.83 1.08
CA PHE A 100 -6.64 2.14 2.30
C PHE A 100 -7.05 3.50 2.89
N ALA A 101 -7.25 4.52 2.06
CA ALA A 101 -7.72 5.82 2.54
C ALA A 101 -9.10 5.73 3.21
N ALA A 102 -10.05 5.04 2.58
CA ALA A 102 -11.40 4.83 3.14
C ALA A 102 -11.37 4.00 4.43
N GLU A 103 -10.50 3.00 4.52
CA GLU A 103 -10.30 2.21 5.73
C GLU A 103 -9.71 3.07 6.87
N ARG A 104 -8.74 3.94 6.58
CA ARG A 104 -8.19 4.91 7.54
C ARG A 104 -9.19 5.97 7.99
N ILE A 105 -10.03 6.48 7.08
CA ILE A 105 -11.15 7.37 7.44
C ILE A 105 -12.11 6.65 8.38
N THR A 106 -12.50 5.42 8.05
CA THR A 106 -13.43 4.62 8.85
C THR A 106 -12.87 4.37 10.25
N ALA A 107 -11.59 4.00 10.35
CA ALA A 107 -10.90 3.79 11.62
C ALA A 107 -10.81 5.08 12.45
N THR A 108 -10.62 6.24 11.79
CA THR A 108 -10.55 7.55 12.46
C THR A 108 -11.93 8.05 12.93
N CYS A 109 -12.98 7.84 12.14
CA CYS A 109 -14.34 8.28 12.47
C CYS A 109 -15.03 7.35 13.48
N ARG A 110 -14.64 6.07 13.55
CA ARG A 110 -15.25 5.05 14.42
C ARG A 110 -14.31 4.58 15.54
N LEU A 111 -13.55 5.51 16.11
CA LEU A 111 -12.73 5.25 17.31
C LEU A 111 -13.58 4.59 18.42
N GLY A 112 -13.01 3.58 19.08
CA GLY A 112 -13.60 2.73 20.12
C GLY A 112 -14.54 1.63 19.60
N ARG A 113 -14.99 1.71 18.34
CA ARG A 113 -15.95 0.76 17.75
C ARG A 113 -15.43 0.03 16.51
N TYR A 114 -14.37 0.55 15.88
CA TYR A 114 -13.81 0.01 14.66
C TYR A 114 -13.45 -1.47 14.81
N GLU A 115 -12.77 -1.84 15.89
CA GLU A 115 -12.28 -3.20 16.06
C GLU A 115 -13.35 -4.25 16.31
N ARG A 116 -14.44 -3.87 16.98
CA ARG A 116 -15.54 -4.79 17.28
C ARG A 116 -16.30 -5.19 16.01
N ARG A 117 -16.25 -4.37 14.95
CA ARG A 117 -17.00 -4.58 13.69
C ARG A 117 -16.12 -4.73 12.43
N GLY A 118 -14.82 -4.44 12.50
CA GLY A 118 -13.95 -4.25 11.33
C GLY A 118 -13.39 -5.52 10.68
N LYS A 119 -13.69 -6.72 11.19
CA LYS A 119 -13.02 -7.97 10.75
C LYS A 119 -13.20 -8.29 9.26
N TYR A 120 -14.30 -7.86 8.65
CA TYR A 120 -14.62 -8.17 7.24
C TYR A 120 -14.40 -7.00 6.27
N LEU A 121 -14.14 -5.79 6.78
CA LEU A 121 -14.04 -4.60 5.94
C LEU A 121 -12.88 -4.71 4.95
N GLY A 122 -11.70 -5.14 5.41
CA GLY A 122 -10.51 -5.32 4.56
C GLY A 122 -10.73 -6.30 3.40
N PRO A 123 -11.14 -7.56 3.65
CA PRO A 123 -11.43 -8.53 2.59
C PRO A 123 -12.49 -8.08 1.59
N ILE A 124 -13.57 -7.44 2.06
CA ILE A 124 -14.63 -6.91 1.19
C ILE A 124 -14.07 -5.82 0.27
N MET A 125 -13.28 -4.89 0.80
CA MET A 125 -12.67 -3.83 0.00
C MET A 125 -11.65 -4.39 -0.99
N ALA A 126 -10.87 -5.39 -0.61
CA ALA A 126 -9.93 -6.05 -1.53
C ALA A 126 -10.65 -6.75 -2.70
N ALA A 127 -11.75 -7.46 -2.43
CA ALA A 127 -12.57 -8.07 -3.46
C ALA A 127 -13.20 -7.01 -4.39
N ALA A 128 -13.73 -5.92 -3.80
CA ALA A 128 -14.28 -4.81 -4.57
C ALA A 128 -13.25 -4.15 -5.49
N VAL A 129 -12.02 -3.92 -5.00
CA VAL A 129 -10.91 -3.38 -5.80
C VAL A 129 -10.62 -4.26 -7.02
N LEU A 130 -10.53 -5.57 -6.82
CA LEU A 130 -10.26 -6.52 -7.91
C LEU A 130 -11.38 -6.46 -8.96
N ILE A 131 -12.65 -6.59 -8.53
CA ILE A 131 -13.80 -6.59 -9.43
C ILE A 131 -13.89 -5.26 -10.18
N LEU A 132 -13.80 -4.12 -9.48
CA LEU A 132 -13.87 -2.80 -10.09
C LEU A 132 -12.72 -2.56 -11.07
N SER A 133 -11.50 -3.01 -10.75
CA SER A 133 -10.36 -2.86 -11.67
C SER A 133 -10.59 -3.58 -13.00
N ILE A 134 -11.12 -4.81 -12.96
CA ILE A 134 -11.45 -5.58 -14.15
C ILE A 134 -12.58 -4.91 -14.93
N LEU A 135 -13.65 -4.50 -14.26
CA LEU A 135 -14.79 -3.84 -14.91
C LEU A 135 -14.39 -2.51 -15.58
N CYS A 136 -13.56 -1.70 -14.91
CA CYS A 136 -13.06 -0.44 -15.47
C CYS A 136 -12.24 -0.69 -16.76
N VAL A 137 -11.34 -1.68 -16.75
CA VAL A 137 -10.55 -2.02 -17.94
C VAL A 137 -11.44 -2.56 -19.06
N ARG A 138 -12.38 -3.45 -18.73
CA ARG A 138 -13.31 -4.00 -19.72
C ARG A 138 -14.13 -2.90 -20.37
N TRP A 139 -14.64 -1.93 -19.61
CA TRP A 139 -15.37 -0.79 -20.15
C TRP A 139 -14.48 0.17 -20.97
N GLY A 140 -13.28 0.45 -20.48
CA GLY A 140 -12.33 1.35 -21.14
C GLY A 140 -11.82 0.82 -22.48
N LEU A 141 -11.63 -0.49 -22.58
CA LEU A 141 -11.01 -1.15 -23.73
C LEU A 141 -11.99 -1.94 -24.61
N ASP A 142 -13.28 -1.95 -24.29
CA ASP A 142 -14.31 -2.67 -25.04
C ASP A 142 -14.41 -2.24 -26.52
N THR A 143 -14.12 -0.97 -26.81
CA THR A 143 -14.14 -0.41 -28.19
C THR A 143 -12.81 -0.54 -28.92
N THR A 144 -11.92 -1.41 -28.46
CA THR A 144 -10.62 -1.61 -29.11
C THR A 144 -10.80 -2.25 -30.48
N ASP A 145 -10.30 -1.59 -31.53
CA ASP A 145 -10.20 -2.18 -32.86
C ASP A 145 -9.04 -3.21 -32.87
N PRO A 146 -9.30 -4.51 -33.10
CA PRO A 146 -8.26 -5.53 -33.10
C PRO A 146 -7.23 -5.36 -34.23
N ASN A 147 -7.63 -4.70 -35.33
CA ASN A 147 -6.80 -4.51 -36.52
C ASN A 147 -6.07 -3.17 -36.54
N GLU A 148 -6.23 -2.35 -35.49
CA GLU A 148 -5.50 -1.10 -35.34
C GLU A 148 -3.99 -1.39 -35.20
N LEU A 149 -3.18 -0.69 -35.98
CA LEU A 149 -1.73 -0.81 -35.96
C LEU A 149 -1.11 0.10 -34.91
N GLN A 150 -0.19 -0.46 -34.11
CA GLN A 150 0.51 0.26 -33.06
C GLN A 150 2.02 0.07 -33.16
N TYR A 151 2.77 1.11 -32.80
CA TYR A 151 4.24 1.09 -32.77
C TYR A 151 4.81 0.35 -31.54
N GLN A 152 3.98 0.05 -30.53
CA GLN A 152 4.41 -0.62 -29.30
C GLN A 152 3.25 -1.29 -28.56
N CYS A 153 3.53 -2.41 -27.90
CA CYS A 153 2.53 -3.16 -27.10
C CYS A 153 2.32 -2.66 -25.66
N ALA A 154 3.03 -1.61 -25.22
CA ALA A 154 2.79 -0.99 -23.91
C ALA A 154 1.86 0.24 -23.98
N GLY A 155 1.49 0.66 -25.20
CA GLY A 155 0.58 1.76 -25.44
C GLY A 155 -0.88 1.31 -25.35
N ILE A 156 -1.74 2.22 -24.90
CA ILE A 156 -3.19 2.06 -25.06
C ILE A 156 -3.56 2.42 -26.51
N PRO A 157 -4.43 1.62 -27.16
CA PRO A 157 -4.94 1.88 -28.51
C PRO A 157 -5.51 3.29 -28.68
N VAL A 158 -5.47 3.82 -29.90
CA VAL A 158 -6.04 5.13 -30.23
C VAL A 158 -7.56 5.05 -30.29
N SER A 159 -8.11 3.92 -30.73
CA SER A 159 -9.56 3.63 -30.74
C SER A 159 -10.23 3.89 -29.39
N THR A 160 -9.52 3.67 -28.28
CA THR A 160 -10.05 3.80 -26.91
C THR A 160 -9.63 5.09 -26.21
N LYS A 161 -9.02 6.04 -26.93
CA LYS A 161 -8.41 7.26 -26.38
C LYS A 161 -9.34 8.02 -25.44
N GLU A 162 -10.55 8.37 -25.90
CA GLU A 162 -11.46 9.25 -25.13
C GLU A 162 -11.94 8.58 -23.84
N ARG A 163 -12.29 7.28 -23.90
CA ARG A 163 -12.67 6.50 -22.72
C ARG A 163 -11.52 6.41 -21.71
N MET A 164 -10.30 6.14 -22.19
CA MET A 164 -9.14 6.01 -21.32
C MET A 164 -8.67 7.35 -20.71
N ILE A 165 -8.82 8.46 -21.44
CA ILE A 165 -8.62 9.81 -20.87
C ILE A 165 -9.62 10.07 -19.74
N SER A 166 -10.89 9.71 -19.93
CA SER A 166 -11.92 9.85 -18.89
C SER A 166 -11.58 9.02 -17.65
N ILE A 167 -11.22 7.73 -17.82
CA ILE A 167 -10.79 6.85 -16.71
C ILE A 167 -9.60 7.45 -15.98
N TYR A 168 -8.55 7.85 -16.70
CA TYR A 168 -7.35 8.41 -16.08
C TYR A 168 -7.60 9.72 -15.36
N SER A 169 -8.51 10.55 -15.86
CA SER A 169 -8.91 11.79 -15.19
C SER A 169 -9.62 11.49 -13.87
N VAL A 170 -10.58 10.56 -13.87
CA VAL A 170 -11.29 10.13 -12.64
C VAL A 170 -10.31 9.51 -11.65
N MET A 171 -9.42 8.64 -12.12
CA MET A 171 -8.42 7.98 -11.27
C MET A 171 -7.43 8.97 -10.66
N PHE A 172 -7.02 10.00 -11.40
CA PHE A 172 -6.20 11.07 -10.86
C PHE A 172 -6.89 11.82 -9.71
N VAL A 173 -8.18 12.14 -9.87
CA VAL A 173 -8.99 12.77 -8.80
C VAL A 173 -9.09 11.86 -7.58
N ILE A 174 -9.31 10.56 -7.77
CA ILE A 174 -9.35 9.57 -6.69
C ILE A 174 -8.00 9.52 -5.96
N ASP A 175 -6.89 9.55 -6.69
CA ASP A 175 -5.55 9.50 -6.11
C ASP A 175 -5.25 10.74 -5.26
N VAL A 176 -5.50 11.95 -5.80
CA VAL A 176 -5.40 13.22 -5.06
C VAL A 176 -6.26 13.19 -3.79
N SER A 177 -7.51 12.73 -3.91
CA SER A 177 -8.44 12.62 -2.79
C SER A 177 -7.95 11.64 -1.73
N SER A 178 -7.29 10.56 -2.14
CA SER A 178 -6.70 9.56 -1.24
C SER A 178 -5.56 10.15 -0.43
N VAL A 179 -4.64 10.88 -1.07
CA VAL A 179 -3.55 11.60 -0.38
C VAL A 179 -4.11 12.61 0.63
N ALA A 180 -5.11 13.40 0.21
CA ALA A 180 -5.78 14.37 1.09
C ALA A 180 -6.45 13.69 2.29
N ALA A 181 -7.11 12.55 2.09
CA ALA A 181 -7.70 11.75 3.16
C ALA A 181 -6.65 11.23 4.15
N PHE A 182 -5.50 10.74 3.67
CA PHE A 182 -4.40 10.32 4.53
C PHE A 182 -3.85 11.48 5.36
N ALA A 183 -3.64 12.64 4.75
CA ALA A 183 -3.20 13.85 5.44
C ALA A 183 -4.22 14.29 6.50
N TYR A 184 -5.51 14.35 6.15
CA TYR A 184 -6.59 14.66 7.09
C TYR A 184 -6.60 13.71 8.29
N CYS A 185 -6.56 12.39 8.05
CA CYS A 185 -6.53 11.39 9.11
C CYS A 185 -5.30 11.56 10.00
N PHE A 186 -4.13 11.86 9.43
CA PHE A 186 -2.91 12.11 10.19
C PHE A 186 -3.07 13.30 11.14
N TYR A 187 -3.49 14.46 10.62
CA TYR A 187 -3.67 15.67 11.41
C TYR A 187 -4.75 15.52 12.47
N TYR A 188 -5.89 14.92 12.11
CA TYR A 188 -6.99 14.69 13.04
C TYR A 188 -6.55 13.79 14.22
N ASN A 189 -5.95 12.63 13.94
CA ASN A 189 -5.51 11.71 14.99
C ASN A 189 -4.40 12.32 15.85
N LYS A 190 -3.47 13.10 15.26
CA LYS A 190 -2.41 13.79 16.01
C LYS A 190 -2.99 14.87 16.93
N LYS A 191 -3.89 15.72 16.44
CA LYS A 191 -4.58 16.74 17.23
C LYS A 191 -5.38 16.11 18.36
N LYS A 192 -6.11 15.03 18.06
CA LYS A 192 -6.88 14.29 19.05
C LYS A 192 -5.96 13.74 20.13
N LEU A 193 -4.85 13.08 19.78
CA LEU A 193 -3.89 12.56 20.76
C LEU A 193 -3.36 13.63 21.72
N HIS A 194 -3.07 14.83 21.23
CA HIS A 194 -2.58 15.95 22.05
C HIS A 194 -3.63 16.53 23.01
N SER A 195 -4.94 16.35 22.77
CA SER A 195 -5.98 16.91 23.65
C SER A 195 -6.15 16.15 24.99
N GLY A 196 -5.36 15.10 25.23
CA GLY A 196 -4.97 14.68 26.58
C GLY A 196 -6.00 14.02 27.52
N ARG A 197 -7.27 13.84 27.12
CA ARG A 197 -8.32 13.30 28.00
C ARG A 197 -8.98 12.05 27.44
N PHE A 198 -8.28 10.91 27.43
CA PHE A 198 -8.84 9.65 26.92
C PHE A 198 -8.63 8.49 27.87
N GLN A 199 -9.57 7.54 27.84
CA GLN A 199 -9.35 6.18 28.34
C GLN A 199 -8.14 5.55 27.61
N LEU A 200 -7.43 4.67 28.30
CA LEU A 200 -6.20 4.05 27.79
C LEU A 200 -6.41 3.37 26.43
N ASP A 201 -7.54 2.68 26.27
CA ASP A 201 -7.91 1.96 25.04
C ASP A 201 -8.02 2.88 23.83
N LEU A 202 -8.69 4.03 24.00
CA LEU A 202 -8.87 5.00 22.93
C LEU A 202 -7.54 5.66 22.53
N ARG A 203 -6.68 5.95 23.52
CA ARG A 203 -5.34 6.47 23.24
C ARG A 203 -4.50 5.45 22.45
N TYR A 204 -4.61 4.17 22.78
CA TYR A 204 -3.93 3.09 22.07
C TYR A 204 -4.41 2.99 20.61
N GLU A 205 -5.73 2.99 20.37
CA GLU A 205 -6.28 2.95 19.00
C GLU A 205 -5.83 4.14 18.14
N ILE A 206 -5.77 5.35 18.70
CA ILE A 206 -5.26 6.54 18.01
C ILE A 206 -3.76 6.37 17.66
N GLN A 207 -2.96 5.84 18.59
CA GLN A 207 -1.54 5.58 18.35
C GLN A 207 -1.31 4.51 17.28
N GLU A 208 -2.13 3.46 17.27
CA GLU A 208 -2.11 2.43 16.23
C GLU A 208 -2.45 3.01 14.86
N ASN A 209 -3.51 3.83 14.77
CA ASN A 209 -3.86 4.52 13.53
C ASN A 209 -2.74 5.42 13.02
N LEU A 210 -2.10 6.21 13.90
CA LEU A 210 -0.96 7.05 13.54
C LEU A 210 0.25 6.24 13.09
N LYS A 211 0.51 5.08 13.72
CA LYS A 211 1.59 4.17 13.33
C LYS A 211 1.34 3.64 11.92
N VAL A 212 0.13 3.14 11.63
CA VAL A 212 -0.23 2.62 10.31
C VAL A 212 -0.14 3.72 9.25
N ILE A 213 -0.66 4.91 9.53
CA ILE A 213 -0.58 6.05 8.60
C ILE A 213 0.88 6.39 8.30
N ARG A 214 1.76 6.46 9.31
CA ARG A 214 3.19 6.76 9.11
C ARG A 214 3.90 5.73 8.22
N ILE A 215 3.49 4.46 8.33
CA ILE A 215 4.02 3.38 7.50
C ILE A 215 3.53 3.50 6.05
N LEU A 216 2.25 3.82 5.84
CA LEU A 216 1.65 3.88 4.50
C LEU A 216 1.94 5.19 3.77
N LEU A 217 2.16 6.29 4.49
CA LEU A 217 2.41 7.62 3.93
C LEU A 217 3.51 7.67 2.86
N PRO A 218 4.73 7.11 3.06
CA PRO A 218 5.76 7.14 2.03
C PRO A 218 5.34 6.37 0.76
N VAL A 219 4.56 5.29 0.89
CA VAL A 219 4.05 4.52 -0.25
C VAL A 219 3.04 5.34 -1.04
N VAL A 220 2.06 5.94 -0.34
CA VAL A 220 1.01 6.79 -0.91
C VAL A 220 1.58 8.01 -1.62
N VAL A 221 2.54 8.70 -0.99
CA VAL A 221 3.20 9.88 -1.58
C VAL A 221 4.04 9.50 -2.80
N ALA A 222 4.85 8.45 -2.70
CA ALA A 222 5.64 8.01 -3.85
C ALA A 222 4.73 7.56 -5.00
N HIS A 223 3.61 6.87 -4.72
CA HIS A 223 2.62 6.51 -5.74
C HIS A 223 2.07 7.75 -6.43
N PHE A 224 1.57 8.72 -5.66
CA PHE A 224 1.05 9.96 -6.19
C PHE A 224 2.06 10.71 -7.07
N LEU A 225 3.34 10.76 -6.67
CA LEU A 225 4.38 11.44 -7.46
C LEU A 225 4.68 10.72 -8.77
N PHE A 226 5.00 9.42 -8.72
CA PHE A 226 5.34 8.66 -9.94
C PHE A 226 4.12 8.50 -10.85
N PHE A 227 3.00 8.09 -10.28
CA PHE A 227 1.81 7.78 -11.05
C PHE A 227 1.08 9.04 -11.52
N GLY A 228 1.04 10.09 -10.70
CA GLY A 228 0.57 11.42 -11.09
C GLY A 228 1.40 12.00 -12.23
N PHE A 229 2.73 11.87 -12.20
CA PHE A 229 3.60 12.27 -13.32
C PHE A 229 3.26 11.50 -14.60
N PHE A 230 3.11 10.17 -14.49
CA PHE A 230 2.73 9.32 -15.62
C PHE A 230 1.38 9.72 -16.22
N ILE A 231 0.33 9.90 -15.41
CA ILE A 231 -1.00 10.31 -15.90
C ILE A 231 -0.91 11.70 -16.53
N ALA A 232 -0.37 12.68 -15.80
CA ALA A 232 -0.34 14.07 -16.24
C ALA A 232 0.38 14.22 -17.58
N GLY A 233 1.56 13.60 -17.72
CA GLY A 233 2.27 13.67 -18.99
C GLY A 233 1.65 12.77 -20.07
N SER A 234 0.98 11.66 -19.73
CA SER A 234 0.21 10.87 -20.71
C SER A 234 -0.96 11.67 -21.29
N ILE A 235 -1.68 12.43 -20.44
CA ILE A 235 -2.72 13.36 -20.88
C ILE A 235 -2.09 14.45 -21.76
N PHE A 236 -1.01 15.08 -21.30
CA PHE A 236 -0.32 16.13 -22.05
C PHE A 236 0.12 15.67 -23.44
N ILE A 237 0.81 14.52 -23.55
CA ILE A 237 1.26 13.93 -24.83
C ILE A 237 0.07 13.63 -25.75
N ARG A 238 -1.05 13.14 -25.20
CA ARG A 238 -2.28 12.88 -25.99
C ARG A 238 -2.94 14.17 -26.49
N GLN A 239 -2.88 15.26 -25.73
CA GLN A 239 -3.42 16.56 -26.15
C GLN A 239 -2.61 17.19 -27.28
N ILE A 240 -1.28 17.05 -27.26
CA ILE A 240 -0.40 17.60 -28.30
C ILE A 240 -0.17 16.66 -29.49
N ARG A 241 -0.84 15.49 -29.53
CA ARG A 241 -0.61 14.46 -30.56
C ARG A 241 -0.69 14.99 -31.99
N LEU A 242 -1.66 15.87 -32.29
CA LEU A 242 -1.86 16.43 -33.62
C LEU A 242 -0.69 17.33 -34.08
N ARG A 243 0.17 17.77 -33.16
CA ARG A 243 1.35 18.60 -33.44
C ARG A 243 2.64 17.79 -33.59
N MET A 244 2.58 16.46 -33.45
CA MET A 244 3.75 15.57 -33.46
C MET A 244 3.70 14.63 -34.66
N SER A 245 4.88 14.32 -35.22
CA SER A 245 4.99 13.18 -36.15
C SER A 245 4.70 11.87 -35.41
N ALA A 246 4.26 10.83 -36.12
CA ALA A 246 3.95 9.54 -35.52
C ALA A 246 5.15 8.93 -34.76
N LYS A 247 6.36 9.08 -35.31
CA LYS A 247 7.63 8.68 -34.68
C LYS A 247 7.89 9.46 -33.38
N ALA A 248 7.76 10.79 -33.40
CA ALA A 248 7.95 11.63 -32.21
C ALA A 248 6.93 11.31 -31.11
N TYR A 249 5.67 11.05 -31.49
CA TYR A 249 4.63 10.63 -30.57
C TYR A 249 4.97 9.28 -29.93
N GLY A 250 5.41 8.29 -30.72
CA GLY A 250 5.85 6.99 -30.23
C GLY A 250 6.98 7.11 -29.20
N ILE A 251 8.02 7.89 -29.52
CA ILE A 251 9.15 8.16 -28.61
C ILE A 251 8.68 8.83 -27.32
N ALA A 252 7.79 9.83 -27.41
CA ALA A 252 7.29 10.53 -26.23
C ALA A 252 6.47 9.62 -25.31
N VAL A 253 5.57 8.79 -25.88
CA VAL A 253 4.78 7.82 -25.09
C VAL A 253 5.70 6.78 -24.44
N LEU A 254 6.72 6.32 -25.15
CA LEU A 254 7.68 5.34 -24.64
C LEU A 254 8.59 5.94 -23.55
N GLY A 255 9.02 7.18 -23.73
CA GLY A 255 9.84 7.92 -22.77
C GLY A 255 9.10 8.24 -21.48
N ILE A 256 7.79 8.49 -21.51
CA ILE A 256 7.00 8.70 -20.30
C ILE A 256 6.60 7.40 -19.59
N TYR A 257 6.80 6.26 -20.24
CA TYR A 257 6.38 4.97 -19.71
C TYR A 257 7.28 4.48 -18.57
N ILE A 258 7.11 5.12 -17.40
CA ILE A 258 7.89 4.87 -16.18
C ILE A 258 7.34 3.72 -15.32
N ILE A 259 6.27 3.06 -15.77
CA ILE A 259 5.53 2.06 -14.98
C ILE A 259 6.43 0.91 -14.47
N PRO A 260 7.33 0.32 -15.28
CA PRO A 260 8.21 -0.74 -14.78
C PRO A 260 9.17 -0.24 -13.69
N HIS A 261 9.53 1.04 -13.71
CA HIS A 261 10.42 1.65 -12.71
C HIS A 261 9.65 1.93 -11.42
N TYR A 262 8.46 2.50 -11.55
CA TYR A 262 7.52 2.73 -10.46
C TYR A 262 7.24 1.44 -9.67
N ILE A 263 6.94 0.32 -10.35
CA ILE A 263 6.64 -0.96 -9.70
C ILE A 263 7.83 -1.43 -8.84
N LEU A 264 9.06 -1.33 -9.37
CA LEU A 264 10.27 -1.71 -8.63
C LEU A 264 10.48 -0.84 -7.40
N VAL A 265 10.30 0.48 -7.53
CA VAL A 265 10.40 1.41 -6.41
C VAL A 265 9.36 1.08 -5.34
N MET A 266 8.11 0.86 -5.72
CA MET A 266 7.05 0.46 -4.78
C MET A 266 7.37 -0.85 -4.08
N CYS A 267 7.86 -1.83 -4.83
CA CYS A 267 8.22 -3.12 -4.27
C CYS A 267 9.37 -3.00 -3.25
N ALA A 268 10.40 -2.21 -3.58
CA ALA A 268 11.51 -1.95 -2.68
C ALA A 268 11.07 -1.20 -1.41
N LEU A 269 10.18 -0.20 -1.54
CA LEU A 269 9.63 0.56 -0.42
C LEU A 269 8.84 -0.35 0.54
N ILE A 270 7.91 -1.14 0.01
CA ILE A 270 7.10 -2.05 0.83
C ILE A 270 7.99 -3.11 1.48
N TYR A 271 8.95 -3.68 0.75
CA TYR A 271 9.92 -4.62 1.33
C TYR A 271 10.74 -3.98 2.47
N GLY A 272 11.22 -2.76 2.27
CA GLY A 272 11.96 -1.99 3.28
C GLY A 272 11.14 -1.77 4.55
N ILE A 273 9.89 -1.34 4.40
CA ILE A 273 8.91 -1.16 5.48
C ILE A 273 8.69 -2.47 6.24
N LEU A 274 8.39 -3.56 5.53
CA LEU A 274 8.13 -4.87 6.14
C LEU A 274 9.36 -5.38 6.89
N ARG A 275 10.56 -5.17 6.32
CA ARG A 275 11.83 -5.55 6.96
C ARG A 275 12.09 -4.72 8.21
N GLN A 276 11.80 -3.42 8.18
CA GLN A 276 11.93 -2.53 9.33
C GLN A 276 10.99 -2.94 10.46
N GLU A 277 9.71 -3.20 10.16
CA GLU A 277 8.73 -3.66 11.15
C GLU A 277 9.08 -5.05 11.71
N SER A 278 9.55 -5.97 10.86
CA SER A 278 10.02 -7.28 11.30
C SER A 278 11.20 -7.17 12.27
N ARG A 279 12.16 -6.28 11.98
CA ARG A 279 13.31 -5.99 12.86
C ARG A 279 12.84 -5.36 14.18
N ALA A 280 11.97 -4.36 14.13
CA ALA A 280 11.42 -3.71 15.32
C ALA A 280 10.70 -4.72 16.23
N ASN A 281 9.87 -5.58 15.64
CA ASN A 281 9.16 -6.63 16.37
C ASN A 281 10.13 -7.67 16.96
N SER A 282 11.18 -8.06 16.22
CA SER A 282 12.20 -8.98 16.74
C SER A 282 12.96 -8.40 17.93
N LYS A 283 13.31 -7.10 17.90
CA LYS A 283 13.95 -6.40 19.02
C LYS A 283 13.03 -6.33 20.23
N PHE A 284 11.76 -5.98 20.03
CA PHE A 284 10.75 -5.94 21.09
C PHE A 284 10.56 -7.31 21.76
N ARG A 285 10.43 -8.38 20.96
CA ARG A 285 10.33 -9.75 21.49
C ARG A 285 11.56 -10.18 22.26
N LYS A 286 12.76 -9.82 21.81
CA LYS A 286 14.01 -10.08 22.55
C LYS A 286 14.04 -9.32 23.88
N ALA A 287 13.64 -8.04 23.89
CA ALA A 287 13.57 -7.24 25.10
C ALA A 287 12.58 -7.82 26.14
N ILE A 288 11.41 -8.31 25.70
CA ILE A 288 10.47 -9.02 26.58
C ILE A 288 11.04 -10.36 27.06
N ALA A 289 11.64 -11.14 26.16
CA ALA A 289 12.24 -12.44 26.51
C ALA A 289 13.45 -12.32 27.46
N GLN A 290 14.06 -11.12 27.57
CA GLN A 290 15.13 -10.80 28.51
C GLN A 290 14.63 -10.21 29.84
N ARG A 291 13.33 -9.88 29.98
CA ARG A 291 12.71 -9.50 31.26
C ARG A 291 12.67 -10.57 32.38
N PRO A 292 12.81 -11.90 32.18
CA PRO A 292 12.87 -12.83 33.31
C PRO A 292 13.99 -12.51 34.31
N ALA A 293 15.15 -11.97 33.87
CA ALA A 293 16.20 -11.53 34.79
C ALA A 293 15.75 -10.37 35.71
N ALA A 294 14.97 -9.42 35.18
CA ALA A 294 14.45 -8.29 35.96
C ALA A 294 13.25 -8.67 36.85
N LYS A 295 12.44 -9.66 36.45
CA LYS A 295 11.35 -10.19 37.30
C LYS A 295 11.94 -10.96 38.48
N GLN A 296 13.04 -11.68 38.26
CA GLN A 296 13.78 -12.41 39.29
C GLN A 296 14.48 -11.44 40.26
N GLU A 297 15.12 -10.36 39.78
CA GLU A 297 15.66 -9.30 40.65
C GLU A 297 14.58 -8.58 41.47
N GLY A 298 13.44 -8.25 40.85
CA GLY A 298 12.33 -7.59 41.53
C GLY A 298 11.71 -8.47 42.62
N GLU A 299 11.46 -9.75 42.33
CA GLU A 299 10.95 -10.71 43.34
C GLU A 299 11.95 -10.91 44.48
N THR A 300 13.26 -10.99 44.18
CA THR A 300 14.31 -11.10 45.21
C THR A 300 14.34 -9.86 46.11
N TYR A 301 14.16 -8.65 45.55
CA TYR A 301 14.08 -7.41 46.31
C TYR A 301 12.84 -7.36 47.23
N PHE A 302 11.65 -7.69 46.70
CA PHE A 302 10.41 -7.70 47.49
C PHE A 302 10.37 -8.81 48.54
N ASP A 303 11.01 -9.95 48.31
CA ASP A 303 11.16 -11.02 49.31
C ASP A 303 12.13 -10.62 50.42
N SER A 304 13.23 -9.92 50.10
CA SER A 304 14.13 -9.40 51.13
C SER A 304 13.44 -8.37 52.05
N LEU A 305 12.61 -7.50 51.48
CA LEU A 305 11.78 -6.56 52.24
C LEU A 305 10.76 -7.27 53.12
N ARG A 306 10.10 -8.32 52.60
CA ARG A 306 9.12 -9.09 53.38
C ARG A 306 9.76 -9.78 54.58
N LYS A 307 10.98 -10.29 54.42
CA LYS A 307 11.80 -10.88 55.50
C LYS A 307 12.16 -9.87 56.59
N GLN A 308 12.62 -8.68 56.19
CA GLN A 308 12.95 -7.61 57.13
C GLN A 308 11.73 -7.12 57.93
N TRP A 309 10.55 -7.18 57.33
CA TRP A 309 9.30 -6.79 57.98
C TRP A 309 8.75 -7.89 58.90
N SER A 310 8.99 -9.17 58.58
CA SER A 310 8.60 -10.29 59.45
C SER A 310 9.48 -10.45 60.68
N GLU A 311 10.71 -9.94 60.67
CA GLU A 311 11.63 -9.98 61.83
C GLU A 311 11.40 -8.84 62.85
N LYS A 312 10.49 -7.90 62.54
CA LYS A 312 10.14 -6.76 63.40
C LYS A 312 8.81 -6.91 64.15
N LEU A 313 8.18 -8.08 64.07
CA LEU A 313 7.00 -8.50 64.83
C LEU A 313 7.37 -9.69 65.72
#